data_AF-A0A8H3AM93-F1
#
_entry.id   AF-A0A8H3AM93-F1
#
_cell.length_a   1.000
_cell.length_b   1.000
_cell.length_c   1.000
_cell.angle_alpha   90.00
_cell.angle_beta   90.00
_cell.angle_gamma   90.00
#
_symmetry.space_group_name_H-M   'P 1'
#
loop_
_entity.id
_entity.type
_entity.pdbx_description
1 polymer ?
#
loop_
_entity_poly.entity_id
_entity_poly.type
_entity_poly.pdbx_seq_one_letter_code
_entity_poly.pdbx_strand_id
1 'polypeptide(L)' 'FAPNDATTAAQCSTYIGRKCVANTLLSCGTTSRKETGGVSAFKGASPVTGATVMEASQVAAYVQAHAGTGKIN' A
#
# COMPACT_ATOMS: atom_id res chain seq x y z
N PHE A 1 -7.42 -2.94 -7.25
CA PHE A 1 -6.98 -1.64 -6.72
C PHE A 1 -5.47 -1.63 -6.50
N ALA A 2 -4.72 -0.87 -7.31
CA ALA A 2 -3.26 -0.76 -7.24
C ALA A 2 -2.86 0.70 -7.57
N PRO A 3 -2.92 1.61 -6.59
CA PRO A 3 -2.65 3.03 -6.84
C PRO A 3 -1.17 3.23 -7.17
N ASN A 4 -0.88 3.99 -8.22
CA ASN A 4 0.44 4.48 -8.59
C ASN A 4 0.44 6.01 -8.82
N ASP A 5 -0.67 6.67 -8.46
CA ASP A 5 -0.84 8.11 -8.49
C ASP A 5 -1.60 8.58 -7.24
N ALA A 6 -1.46 9.86 -6.90
CA ALA A 6 -2.03 10.44 -5.69
C ALA A 6 -3.58 10.46 -5.71
N THR A 7 -4.17 10.63 -6.89
CA THR A 7 -5.63 10.71 -7.07
C THR A 7 -6.29 9.38 -6.72
N THR A 8 -5.76 8.29 -7.26
CA THR A 8 -6.24 6.93 -6.98
C THR A 8 -5.99 6.59 -5.51
N ALA A 9 -4.80 6.90 -4.99
CA ALA A 9 -4.46 6.68 -3.58
C ALA A 9 -5.43 7.36 -2.59
N ALA A 10 -5.93 8.55 -2.93
CA ALA A 10 -6.88 9.29 -2.11
C ALA A 10 -8.25 8.60 -1.96
N GLN A 11 -8.65 7.73 -2.90
CA GLN A 11 -9.94 7.03 -2.85
C GLN A 11 -10.04 6.07 -1.65
N CYS A 12 -8.91 5.62 -1.10
CA CYS A 12 -8.90 4.73 0.07
C CYS A 12 -9.50 5.37 1.33
N SER A 13 -9.44 6.69 1.47
CA SER A 13 -9.93 7.37 2.68
C SER A 13 -11.40 7.08 2.95
N THR A 14 -12.21 6.93 1.88
CA THR A 14 -13.65 6.61 1.97
C THR A 14 -13.93 5.22 2.54
N TYR A 15 -12.99 4.28 2.39
CA TYR A 15 -13.21 2.87 2.73
C TYR A 15 -12.45 2.44 3.99
N ILE A 16 -11.20 2.88 4.14
CA ILE A 16 -10.31 2.44 5.22
C ILE A 16 -9.87 3.58 6.16
N GLY A 17 -10.43 4.78 6.00
CA GLY A 17 -10.18 5.93 6.90
C GLY A 17 -8.84 6.63 6.71
N ARG A 18 -8.05 6.24 5.70
CA ARG A 18 -6.77 6.85 5.34
C ARG A 18 -6.49 6.73 3.85
N LYS A 19 -5.60 7.59 3.35
CA LYS A 19 -5.06 7.45 2.00
C LYS A 19 -4.26 6.14 1.89
N CYS A 20 -4.29 5.53 0.71
CA CYS A 20 -3.32 4.50 0.38
C CYS A 20 -1.96 5.15 0.07
N VAL A 21 -0.89 4.35 0.15
CA VAL A 21 0.41 4.74 -0.37
C VAL A 21 0.47 4.34 -1.85
N ALA A 22 0.92 5.24 -2.71
CA ALA A 22 1.07 4.95 -4.13
C ALA A 22 2.35 4.12 -4.38
N ASN A 23 2.25 3.13 -5.27
CA ASN A 23 3.39 2.31 -5.66
C ASN A 23 4.37 3.09 -6.53
N THR A 24 5.66 2.80 -6.37
CA THR A 24 6.72 3.22 -7.31
C THR A 24 7.06 2.06 -8.23
N LEU A 25 7.04 2.30 -9.53
CA LEU A 25 7.34 1.30 -10.56
C LEU A 25 8.67 1.70 -11.21
N LEU A 26 9.69 0.85 -11.07
CA LEU A 26 11.03 1.10 -11.62
C LEU A 26 11.44 -0.07 -12.51
N SER A 27 11.66 0.20 -13.80
CA SER A 27 12.08 -0.79 -14.81
C SER A 27 11.17 -2.03 -14.88
N CYS A 28 9.87 -1.85 -14.63
CA CYS A 28 8.86 -2.90 -14.68
C CYS A 28 7.63 -2.48 -15.52
N GLY A 29 6.71 -3.41 -15.77
CA GLY A 29 5.47 -3.12 -16.47
C GLY A 29 4.57 -2.13 -15.73
N THR A 30 3.59 -1.56 -16.43
CA THR A 30 2.62 -0.63 -15.83
C THR A 30 1.53 -1.35 -15.05
N THR A 31 0.90 -0.62 -14.12
CA THR A 31 -0.35 -1.03 -13.45
C THR A 31 -1.39 0.08 -13.60
N SER A 32 -2.63 -0.30 -13.88
CA SER A 32 -3.75 0.62 -14.13
C SER A 32 -5.05 0.21 -13.44
N ARG A 33 -5.01 -0.76 -12.52
CA ARG A 33 -6.19 -1.29 -11.84
C ARG A 33 -6.70 -0.35 -10.74
N LYS A 34 -7.80 0.34 -10.99
CA LYS A 34 -8.40 1.35 -10.08
C LYS A 34 -9.74 0.93 -9.48
N GLU A 35 -10.17 -0.31 -9.69
CA GLU A 35 -11.44 -0.84 -9.20
C GLU A 35 -11.44 -0.89 -7.67
N THR A 36 -12.44 -0.27 -7.05
CA THR A 36 -12.51 -0.08 -5.60
C THR A 36 -13.11 -1.25 -4.84
N GLY A 37 -13.68 -2.25 -5.53
CA GLY A 37 -14.30 -3.43 -4.88
C GLY A 37 -13.36 -4.17 -3.92
N GLY A 38 -12.05 -4.19 -4.22
CA GLY A 38 -11.06 -4.80 -3.34
C GLY A 38 -10.75 -3.99 -2.07
N VAL A 39 -10.83 -2.65 -2.13
CA VAL A 39 -10.58 -1.80 -0.95
C VAL A 39 -11.85 -1.59 -0.12
N SER A 40 -13.03 -1.56 -0.76
CA SER A 40 -14.31 -1.43 -0.07
C SER A 40 -14.63 -2.62 0.83
N ALA A 41 -14.13 -3.81 0.48
CA ALA A 41 -14.25 -5.03 1.29
C ALA A 41 -13.57 -4.91 2.66
N PHE A 42 -12.60 -4.00 2.83
CA PHE A 42 -11.89 -3.79 4.09
C PHE A 42 -12.53 -2.75 5.01
N LYS A 43 -13.72 -2.23 4.67
CA LYS A 43 -14.40 -1.25 5.50
C LYS A 43 -14.71 -1.84 6.89
N GLY A 44 -14.19 -1.19 7.92
CA GLY A 44 -14.35 -1.63 9.32
C GLY A 44 -13.43 -2.79 9.75
N ALA A 45 -12.58 -3.31 8.86
CA ALA A 45 -11.60 -4.33 9.20
C ALA A 45 -10.43 -3.71 9.98
N SER A 46 -10.45 -3.81 11.30
CA SER A 46 -9.45 -3.18 12.19
C SER A 46 -7.99 -3.47 11.83
N PRO A 47 -7.59 -4.67 11.35
CA PRO A 47 -6.20 -4.90 10.95
C PRO A 47 -5.77 -4.06 9.74
N VAL A 48 -6.70 -3.65 8.87
CA VAL A 48 -6.41 -2.85 7.68
C VAL A 48 -6.51 -1.36 7.96
N THR A 49 -7.56 -0.95 8.69
CA THR A 49 -7.78 0.46 9.04
C THR A 49 -6.74 0.97 10.03
N GLY A 50 -6.30 0.12 10.97
CA GLY A 50 -5.27 0.46 11.96
C GLY A 50 -3.82 0.32 11.46
N ALA A 51 -3.60 -0.25 10.27
CA ALA A 51 -2.24 -0.45 9.76
C ALA A 51 -1.58 0.88 9.35
N THR A 52 -0.34 1.08 9.80
CA THR A 52 0.57 2.11 9.27
C THR A 52 1.33 1.54 8.08
N VAL A 53 1.22 2.21 6.93
CA VAL A 53 1.89 1.79 5.69
C VAL A 53 3.05 2.72 5.43
N MET A 54 4.23 2.15 5.20
CA MET A 54 5.45 2.90 4.87
C MET A 54 5.38 3.50 3.47
N GLU A 55 5.97 4.68 3.27
CA GLU A 55 6.08 5.31 1.96
C GLU A 55 6.95 4.47 1.01
N ALA A 56 6.55 4.38 -0.26
CA ALA A 56 7.19 3.48 -1.23
C ALA A 56 8.69 3.74 -1.42
N SER A 57 9.14 4.99 -1.23
CA SER A 57 10.54 5.39 -1.31
C SER A 57 11.44 4.76 -0.23
N GLN A 58 10.87 4.37 0.92
CA GLN A 58 11.61 3.80 2.04
C GLN A 58 11.58 2.26 2.04
N VAL A 59 10.57 1.68 1.38
CA VAL A 59 10.29 0.23 1.43
C VAL A 59 11.47 -0.59 0.93
N ALA A 60 12.10 -0.21 -0.18
CA ALA A 60 13.17 -1.01 -0.79
C ALA A 60 14.37 -1.21 0.18
N ALA A 61 14.83 -0.13 0.81
CA ALA A 61 15.92 -0.20 1.79
C ALA A 61 15.51 -0.95 3.06
N TYR A 62 14.29 -0.68 3.56
CA TYR A 62 13.79 -1.32 4.77
C TYR A 62 13.65 -2.84 4.62
N VAL A 63 13.05 -3.30 3.52
CA VAL A 63 12.85 -4.74 3.27
C VAL A 63 14.20 -5.45 3.14
N GLN A 64 15.18 -4.89 2.43
CA GLN A 64 16.51 -5.48 2.31
C GLN A 64 17.22 -5.61 3.67
N ALA A 65 17.02 -4.65 4.56
CA ALA A 65 17.63 -4.67 5.89
C ALA A 65 16.96 -5.68 6.83
N HIS A 66 15.63 -5.83 6.80
CA HIS A 66 14.85 -6.47 7.87
C HIS A 66 14.12 -7.76 7.46
N ALA A 67 13.93 -8.05 6.17
CA ALA A 67 13.22 -9.25 5.74
C ALA A 67 14.15 -10.47 5.68
N GLY A 68 13.63 -11.63 6.09
CA GLY A 68 14.34 -12.92 6.06
C GLY A 68 14.55 -13.53 7.44
N THR A 69 14.85 -14.83 7.47
CA THR A 69 15.21 -15.52 8.71
C THR A 69 16.51 -14.94 9.28
N GLY A 70 16.63 -14.90 10.63
CA GLY A 70 17.81 -14.36 11.32
C GLY A 70 17.90 -12.83 11.39
N LYS A 71 16.87 -12.10 10.95
CA LYS A 71 16.78 -10.63 11.08
C LYS A 71 16.14 -10.15 12.39
N ILE A 72 15.50 -11.06 13.12
CA ILE A 72 14.94 -10.82 14.46
C ILE A 72 15.76 -11.65 15.45
N ASN A 73 16.17 -11.02 16.55
CA ASN A 73 16.90 -11.63 17.66
C ASN A 73 15.98 -11.93 18.85
#